data_AF-A0A919BTS9-F1
#
_entry.id   AF-A0A919BTS9-F1
#
_cell.length_a   1.000
_cell.length_b   1.000
_cell.length_c   1.000
_cell.angle_alpha   90.00
_cell.angle_beta   90.00
_cell.angle_gamma   90.00
#
_symmetry.space_group_name_H-M   'P 1'
#
loop_
_entity.id
_entity.type
_entity.pdbx_description
1 polymer ?
#
loop_
_entity_poly.entity_id
_entity_poly.type
_entity_poly.pdbx_seq_one_letter_code
_entity_poly.pdbx_strand_id
1 'polypeptide(L)'
;MSKARPPAHVVPSPVNLSMHLAEHGLPGYRSKTSIMLLRRERAKRNAPLPALLPVEVRAHHRLMQRICDEIHRRGGETWIEGKYKTAYLEPTDKRDGLVLVHAEGWRSYGKAPARMARLSYLWGRDDAGSGPWAVRVPGSITTVTDALDWLTPAPVHRALAKGLRVRRQGDVFAIETTRTRDGHGLEDLPESHVWRPATRYLVHRPEDDRRHRPLCLPWPVQFVRQTAYEMGRTNTRGNAD
;
A
#
# COMPACT_ATOMS: atom_id res chain seq x y z
N MET A 1 -29.74 10.53 -35.63
CA MET A 1 -30.19 11.71 -34.86
C MET A 1 -30.61 11.26 -33.48
N SER A 2 -29.79 11.54 -32.46
CA SER A 2 -30.06 11.18 -31.07
C SER A 2 -31.17 12.07 -30.53
N LYS A 3 -32.32 11.50 -30.15
CA LYS A 3 -33.38 12.24 -29.45
C LYS A 3 -32.87 12.52 -28.03
N ALA A 4 -32.50 13.77 -27.78
CA ALA A 4 -32.15 14.25 -26.44
C ALA A 4 -33.29 13.91 -25.47
N ARG A 5 -32.95 13.19 -24.40
CA ARG A 5 -33.88 12.89 -23.30
C ARG A 5 -34.14 14.20 -22.57
N PRO A 6 -35.39 14.67 -22.44
CA PRO A 6 -35.67 15.93 -21.75
C PRO A 6 -35.22 15.85 -20.29
N PRO A 7 -34.78 16.97 -19.68
CA PRO A 7 -34.37 17.00 -18.29
C PRO A 7 -35.53 16.57 -17.39
N ALA A 8 -35.24 15.76 -16.38
CA ALA A 8 -36.22 15.32 -15.39
C ALA A 8 -36.69 16.54 -14.58
N HIS A 9 -37.80 17.14 -14.99
CA HIS A 9 -38.44 18.21 -14.24
C HIS A 9 -38.95 17.65 -12.91
N VAL A 10 -38.34 18.09 -11.82
CA VAL A 10 -38.77 17.76 -10.46
C VAL A 10 -40.08 18.48 -10.22
N VAL A 11 -41.11 17.71 -9.86
CA VAL A 11 -42.41 18.28 -9.53
C VAL A 11 -42.55 18.36 -8.00
N PRO A 12 -42.44 19.55 -7.39
CA PRO A 12 -42.16 19.70 -5.95
C PRO A 12 -43.39 19.53 -5.05
N SER A 13 -44.60 19.47 -5.62
CA SER A 13 -45.84 19.30 -4.84
C SER A 13 -46.80 18.30 -5.52
N PRO A 14 -47.69 17.65 -4.75
CA PRO A 14 -48.73 16.78 -5.31
C PRO A 14 -49.63 17.50 -6.33
N VAL A 15 -49.87 18.80 -6.13
CA VAL A 15 -50.66 19.66 -7.04
C VAL A 15 -49.94 19.87 -8.36
N ASN A 16 -48.63 20.16 -8.30
CA ASN A 16 -47.84 20.34 -9.51
C ASN A 16 -47.74 19.01 -10.29
N LEU A 17 -47.75 17.86 -9.60
CA LEU A 17 -47.70 16.53 -10.22
C LEU A 17 -49.00 16.21 -10.94
N SER A 18 -50.14 16.57 -10.35
CA SER A 18 -51.43 16.44 -11.06
C SER A 18 -51.50 17.32 -12.30
N MET A 19 -50.95 18.53 -12.26
CA MET A 19 -50.91 19.43 -13.44
C MET A 19 -50.02 18.87 -14.55
N HIS A 20 -48.80 18.43 -14.22
CA HIS A 20 -47.87 17.85 -15.20
C HIS A 20 -48.42 16.58 -15.87
N LEU A 21 -49.13 15.73 -15.11
CA LEU A 21 -49.76 14.53 -15.66
C LEU A 21 -50.91 14.88 -16.61
N ALA A 22 -51.69 15.93 -16.30
CA ALA A 22 -52.76 16.41 -17.16
C ALA A 22 -52.23 17.02 -18.48
N GLU A 23 -51.19 17.85 -18.43
CA GLU A 23 -50.58 18.49 -19.61
C GLU A 23 -50.03 17.48 -20.64
N HIS A 24 -49.58 16.31 -20.19
CA HIS A 24 -49.02 15.28 -21.07
C HIS A 24 -50.01 14.17 -21.44
N GLY A 25 -51.31 14.35 -21.16
CA GLY A 25 -52.36 13.38 -21.51
C GLY A 25 -52.20 12.03 -20.82
N LEU A 26 -51.49 11.99 -19.68
CA LEU A 26 -51.25 10.79 -18.92
C LEU A 26 -52.41 10.63 -17.92
N PRO A 27 -53.15 9.50 -17.92
CA PRO A 27 -54.36 9.35 -17.12
C PRO A 27 -54.08 9.62 -15.63
N GLY A 28 -54.64 10.73 -15.15
CA GLY A 28 -54.65 11.11 -13.74
C GLY A 28 -55.47 10.11 -12.94
N TYR A 29 -54.93 9.73 -11.78
CA TYR A 29 -55.40 8.69 -10.85
C TYR A 29 -55.16 7.23 -11.29
N ARG A 30 -54.21 6.56 -10.60
CA ARG A 30 -54.02 5.09 -10.47
C ARG A 30 -52.94 4.38 -11.32
N SER A 31 -51.88 5.05 -11.76
CA SER A 31 -50.64 4.33 -12.06
C SER A 31 -50.00 3.87 -10.73
N LYS A 32 -50.33 2.64 -10.29
CA LYS A 32 -49.62 1.94 -9.18
C LYS A 32 -48.11 2.05 -9.37
N THR A 33 -47.67 2.03 -10.63
CA THR A 33 -46.29 2.18 -11.07
C THR A 33 -45.68 3.53 -10.67
N SER A 34 -46.38 4.65 -10.90
CA SER A 34 -45.87 5.98 -10.56
C SER A 34 -45.76 6.18 -9.05
N ILE A 35 -46.72 5.67 -8.28
CA ILE A 35 -46.68 5.68 -6.80
C ILE A 35 -45.56 4.78 -6.29
N MET A 36 -45.39 3.60 -6.86
CA MET A 36 -44.30 2.66 -6.52
C MET A 36 -42.92 3.28 -6.81
N LEU A 37 -42.75 3.93 -7.96
CA LEU A 37 -41.50 4.60 -8.33
C LEU A 37 -41.19 5.75 -7.35
N LEU A 38 -42.18 6.60 -7.05
CA LEU A 38 -42.02 7.67 -6.07
C LEU A 38 -41.67 7.13 -4.68
N ARG A 39 -42.32 6.04 -4.23
CA ARG A 39 -42.00 5.37 -2.96
C ARG A 39 -40.59 4.79 -2.96
N ARG A 40 -40.16 4.16 -4.05
CA ARG A 40 -38.81 3.62 -4.20
C ARG A 40 -37.75 4.72 -4.21
N GLU A 41 -38.04 5.85 -4.85
CA GLU A 41 -37.15 7.00 -4.89
C GLU A 41 -37.05 7.69 -3.53
N ARG A 42 -38.18 7.84 -2.82
CA ARG A 42 -38.21 8.31 -1.43
C ARG A 42 -37.48 7.34 -0.49
N ALA A 43 -37.66 6.04 -0.65
CA ALA A 43 -36.96 5.02 0.13
C ALA A 43 -35.45 5.03 -0.13
N LYS A 44 -35.00 5.31 -1.36
CA LYS A 44 -33.58 5.50 -1.68
C LYS A 44 -33.00 6.79 -1.09
N ARG A 45 -33.75 7.90 -1.12
CA ARG A 45 -33.31 9.19 -0.54
C ARG A 45 -33.32 9.18 1.00
N ASN A 46 -34.29 8.51 1.59
CA ASN A 46 -34.44 8.36 3.04
C ASN A 46 -33.79 7.07 3.54
N ALA A 47 -33.03 6.36 2.70
CA ALA A 47 -32.26 5.22 3.15
C ALA A 47 -31.30 5.73 4.24
N PRO A 48 -31.26 5.10 5.42
CA PRO A 48 -30.27 5.46 6.41
C PRO A 48 -28.90 5.35 5.75
N LEU A 49 -28.07 6.38 5.94
CA LEU A 49 -26.68 6.29 5.51
C LEU A 49 -26.10 5.00 6.09
N PRO A 50 -25.34 4.22 5.30
CA PRO A 50 -24.72 3.01 5.82
C PRO A 50 -23.97 3.37 7.10
N ALA A 51 -24.18 2.60 8.15
CA ALA A 51 -23.56 2.84 9.44
C ALA A 51 -22.05 3.01 9.21
N LEU A 52 -21.54 4.20 9.53
CA LEU A 52 -20.12 4.47 9.35
C LEU A 52 -19.37 3.52 10.28
N LEU A 53 -18.50 2.69 9.69
CA LEU A 53 -17.61 1.84 10.46
C LEU A 53 -16.82 2.70 11.47
N PRO A 54 -16.49 2.15 12.65
CA PRO A 54 -15.64 2.85 13.62
C PRO A 54 -14.37 3.42 12.97
N VAL A 55 -13.90 4.56 13.46
CA VAL A 55 -12.71 5.26 12.91
C VAL A 55 -11.51 4.31 12.84
N GLU A 56 -11.32 3.48 13.87
CA GLU A 56 -10.24 2.51 13.96
C GLU A 56 -10.30 1.45 12.87
N VAL A 57 -11.50 0.90 12.61
CA VAL A 57 -11.72 -0.09 11.53
C VAL A 57 -11.42 0.54 10.17
N ARG A 58 -11.85 1.79 9.95
CA ARG A 58 -11.55 2.52 8.71
C ARG A 58 -10.05 2.83 8.56
N ALA A 59 -9.38 3.22 9.65
CA ALA A 59 -7.95 3.47 9.66
C ALA A 59 -7.16 2.19 9.38
N HIS A 60 -7.56 1.07 9.98
CA HIS A 60 -7.01 -0.25 9.72
C HIS A 60 -7.19 -0.66 8.25
N HIS A 61 -8.41 -0.56 7.71
CA HIS A 61 -8.67 -0.87 6.29
C HIS A 61 -7.81 -0.03 5.35
N ARG A 62 -7.70 1.28 5.59
CA ARG A 62 -6.86 2.17 4.77
C ARG A 62 -5.37 1.83 4.87
N LEU A 63 -4.90 1.48 6.06
CA LEU A 63 -3.52 1.05 6.27
C LEU A 63 -3.25 -0.26 5.51
N MET A 64 -4.08 -1.28 5.73
CA MET A 64 -3.94 -2.58 5.07
C MET A 64 -4.06 -2.48 3.56
N GLN A 65 -4.98 -1.66 3.04
CA GLN A 65 -5.08 -1.39 1.61
C GLN A 65 -3.75 -0.82 1.07
N ARG A 66 -3.18 0.20 1.72
CA ARG A 66 -1.88 0.77 1.30
C ARG A 66 -0.72 -0.24 1.36
N ILE A 67 -0.71 -1.09 2.39
CA ILE A 67 0.31 -2.14 2.54
C ILE A 67 0.17 -3.15 1.41
N CYS A 68 -1.04 -3.67 1.19
CA CYS A 68 -1.32 -4.65 0.15
C CYS A 68 -1.08 -4.10 -1.25
N ASP A 69 -1.49 -2.86 -1.53
CA ASP A 69 -1.25 -2.20 -2.82
C ASP A 69 0.26 -2.09 -3.10
N GLU A 70 1.06 -1.73 -2.09
CA GLU A 70 2.51 -1.61 -2.24
C GLU A 70 3.22 -2.97 -2.39
N ILE A 71 2.79 -3.99 -1.63
CA ILE A 71 3.30 -5.36 -1.78
C ILE A 71 2.96 -5.89 -3.18
N HIS A 72 1.71 -5.75 -3.61
CA HIS A 72 1.24 -6.23 -4.90
C HIS A 72 1.94 -5.53 -6.06
N ARG A 73 2.14 -4.21 -5.96
CA ARG A 73 2.88 -3.41 -6.94
C ARG A 73 4.29 -3.97 -7.17
N ARG A 74 4.96 -4.41 -6.11
CA ARG A 74 6.30 -4.99 -6.18
C ARG A 74 6.30 -6.47 -6.60
N GLY A 75 5.16 -7.03 -7.00
CA GLY A 75 5.01 -8.45 -7.39
C GLY A 75 4.85 -9.41 -6.21
N GLY A 76 4.63 -8.88 -5.00
CA GLY A 76 4.41 -9.66 -3.80
C GLY A 76 3.00 -10.22 -3.70
N GLU A 77 2.86 -11.28 -2.91
CA GLU A 77 1.58 -11.90 -2.63
C GLU A 77 1.00 -11.40 -1.32
N THR A 78 -0.31 -11.13 -1.30
CA THR A 78 -1.01 -10.59 -0.12
C THR A 78 -1.94 -11.58 0.55
N TRP A 79 -1.97 -12.84 0.07
CA TRP A 79 -2.68 -13.96 0.69
C TRP A 79 -2.05 -15.31 0.33
N ILE A 80 -2.34 -16.29 1.16
CA ILE A 80 -2.05 -17.71 0.93
C ILE A 80 -3.38 -18.41 0.67
N GLU A 81 -3.57 -18.87 -0.56
CA GLU A 81 -4.67 -19.76 -0.89
C GLU A 81 -4.36 -21.16 -0.33
N GLY A 82 -5.10 -21.53 0.71
CA GLY A 82 -4.95 -22.81 1.38
C GLY A 82 -6.04 -23.82 0.99
N LYS A 83 -5.81 -25.10 1.30
CA LYS A 83 -6.77 -26.18 1.02
C LYS A 83 -8.11 -25.99 1.74
N TYR A 84 -8.08 -25.42 2.95
CA TYR A 84 -9.23 -25.30 3.84
C TYR A 84 -9.72 -23.87 4.03
N LYS A 85 -8.81 -22.89 3.91
CA LYS A 85 -9.08 -21.47 4.12
C LYS A 85 -8.01 -20.62 3.44
N THR A 86 -8.41 -19.45 2.94
CA THR A 86 -7.49 -18.39 2.51
C THR A 86 -6.97 -17.65 3.74
N ALA A 87 -5.65 -17.58 3.89
CA ALA A 87 -5.01 -16.75 4.92
C ALA A 87 -4.58 -15.42 4.30
N TYR A 88 -5.09 -14.32 4.84
CA TYR A 88 -4.73 -12.96 4.41
C TYR A 88 -3.57 -12.43 5.25
N LEU A 89 -2.83 -11.47 4.71
CA LEU A 89 -1.87 -10.70 5.49
C LEU A 89 -2.58 -9.92 6.59
N GLU A 90 -2.08 -10.05 7.80
CA GLU A 90 -2.54 -9.31 8.98
C GLU A 90 -1.35 -8.65 9.68
N PRO A 91 -1.51 -7.46 10.29
CA PRO A 91 -0.46 -6.87 11.11
C PRO A 91 -0.15 -7.74 12.31
N THR A 92 1.11 -8.17 12.46
CA THR A 92 1.57 -8.91 13.65
C THR A 92 2.36 -8.05 14.61
N ASP A 93 3.03 -7.01 14.11
CA ASP A 93 3.80 -6.08 14.94
C ASP A 93 3.86 -4.68 14.31
N LYS A 94 3.99 -3.65 15.15
CA LYS A 94 4.06 -2.24 14.75
C LYS A 94 5.03 -1.49 15.63
N ARG A 95 5.94 -0.74 15.02
CA ARG A 95 6.95 0.04 15.74
C ARG A 95 7.43 1.22 14.92
N ASP A 96 7.46 2.41 15.50
CA ASP A 96 8.06 3.62 14.91
C ASP A 96 7.58 3.93 13.46
N GLY A 97 6.29 3.67 13.18
CA GLY A 97 5.70 3.86 11.85
C GLY A 97 5.95 2.72 10.85
N LEU A 98 6.63 1.66 11.26
CA LEU A 98 6.78 0.40 10.56
C LEU A 98 5.67 -0.58 10.97
N VAL A 99 5.29 -1.44 10.03
CA VAL A 99 4.30 -2.49 10.23
C VAL A 99 4.83 -3.78 9.65
N LEU A 100 4.92 -4.82 10.47
CA LEU A 100 5.11 -6.18 9.96
C LEU A 100 3.75 -6.80 9.72
N VAL A 101 3.55 -7.32 8.50
CA VAL A 101 2.36 -8.09 8.14
C VAL A 101 2.75 -9.53 7.85
N HIS A 102 1.89 -10.46 8.28
CA HIS A 102 2.14 -11.89 8.20
C HIS A 102 0.89 -12.65 7.76
N ALA A 103 1.10 -13.75 7.03
CA ALA A 103 0.08 -14.75 6.75
C ALA A 103 0.67 -16.14 6.90
N GLU A 104 -0.08 -17.04 7.53
CA GLU A 104 0.27 -18.46 7.65
C GLU A 104 -0.92 -19.32 7.22
N GLY A 105 -0.66 -20.32 6.38
CA GLY A 105 -1.71 -21.21 5.88
C GLY A 105 -1.19 -22.48 5.21
N TRP A 106 -2.04 -23.51 5.17
CA TRP A 106 -1.71 -24.80 4.56
C TRP A 106 -2.02 -24.81 3.07
N ARG A 107 -0.98 -24.91 2.24
CA ARG A 107 -1.11 -24.90 0.78
C ARG A 107 -0.96 -26.29 0.20
N SER A 108 -1.83 -26.64 -0.74
CA SER A 108 -1.75 -27.88 -1.50
C SER A 108 -1.02 -27.66 -2.83
N TYR A 109 -0.15 -28.60 -3.19
CA TYR A 109 0.56 -28.62 -4.47
C TYR A 109 0.17 -29.89 -5.22
N GLY A 110 -1.02 -29.86 -5.85
CA GLY A 110 -1.57 -31.01 -6.57
C GLY A 110 -1.79 -32.22 -5.66
N LYS A 111 -1.18 -33.36 -6.00
CA LYS A 111 -1.33 -34.62 -5.26
C LYS A 111 -0.46 -34.70 -4.01
N ALA A 112 0.48 -33.77 -3.80
CA ALA A 112 1.34 -33.78 -2.62
C ALA A 112 0.57 -33.37 -1.35
N PRO A 113 0.97 -33.86 -0.16
CA PRO A 113 0.45 -33.38 1.11
C PRO A 113 0.55 -31.86 1.21
N ALA A 114 -0.47 -31.24 1.82
CA ALA A 114 -0.43 -29.81 2.05
C ALA A 114 0.78 -29.46 2.92
N ARG A 115 1.45 -28.35 2.59
CA ARG A 115 2.59 -27.84 3.36
C ARG A 115 2.24 -26.50 3.97
N MET A 116 2.74 -26.25 5.18
CA MET A 116 2.63 -24.93 5.78
C MET A 116 3.39 -23.92 4.93
N ALA A 117 2.72 -22.83 4.56
CA ALA A 117 3.29 -21.70 3.86
C ALA A 117 3.18 -20.47 4.77
N ARG A 118 4.21 -19.63 4.74
CA ARG A 118 4.29 -18.40 5.52
C ARG A 118 4.75 -17.25 4.63
N LEU A 119 4.12 -16.11 4.78
CA LEU A 119 4.49 -14.85 4.14
C LEU A 119 4.70 -13.81 5.24
N SER A 120 5.81 -13.10 5.20
CA SER A 120 6.08 -11.96 6.07
C SER A 120 6.63 -10.80 5.25
N TYR A 121 6.09 -9.60 5.47
CA TYR A 121 6.57 -8.38 4.85
C TYR A 121 6.72 -7.28 5.89
N LEU A 122 7.83 -6.55 5.81
CA LEU A 122 8.00 -5.30 6.54
C LEU A 122 7.60 -4.15 5.63
N TRP A 123 6.69 -3.31 6.11
CA TRP A 123 6.22 -2.12 5.41
C TRP A 123 6.52 -0.87 6.23
N GLY A 124 6.82 0.23 5.55
CA GLY A 124 7.08 1.51 6.20
C GLY A 124 7.11 2.68 5.23
N ARG A 125 7.55 3.83 5.73
CA ARG A 125 7.93 4.99 4.92
C ARG A 125 9.44 5.16 4.94
N ASP A 126 10.00 5.72 3.88
CA ASP A 126 11.42 6.09 3.85
C ASP A 126 11.73 7.25 4.81
N ASP A 127 13.01 7.47 5.13
CA ASP A 127 13.43 8.55 6.04
C ASP A 127 13.12 9.95 5.48
N ALA A 128 12.96 10.06 4.16
CA ALA A 128 12.52 11.27 3.50
C ALA A 128 11.00 11.51 3.67
N GLY A 129 10.27 10.55 4.24
CA GLY A 129 8.86 10.60 4.62
C GLY A 129 7.88 10.53 3.45
N SER A 130 8.35 10.16 2.26
CA SER A 130 7.72 10.49 0.98
C SER A 130 7.20 9.30 0.21
N GLY A 131 7.80 8.12 0.38
CA GLY A 131 7.39 6.92 -0.34
C GLY A 131 7.11 5.75 0.61
N PRO A 132 5.97 5.05 0.47
CA PRO A 132 5.81 3.76 1.09
C PRO A 132 6.82 2.78 0.48
N TRP A 133 7.30 1.85 1.28
CA TRP A 133 8.09 0.73 0.82
C TRP A 133 7.60 -0.53 1.52
N ALA A 134 7.74 -1.66 0.84
CA ALA A 134 7.52 -2.97 1.41
C ALA A 134 8.70 -3.84 1.05
N VAL A 135 9.11 -4.73 1.95
CA VAL A 135 10.18 -5.69 1.72
C VAL A 135 9.78 -7.04 2.29
N ARG A 136 10.03 -8.10 1.54
CA ARG A 136 9.79 -9.46 2.01
C ARG A 136 10.91 -9.92 2.93
N VAL A 137 10.52 -10.51 4.05
CA VAL A 137 11.41 -11.11 5.04
C VAL A 137 11.06 -12.60 5.21
N PRO A 138 11.93 -13.42 5.82
CA PRO A 138 11.62 -14.81 6.10
C PRO A 138 10.28 -14.96 6.84
N GLY A 139 9.46 -15.92 6.41
CA GLY A 139 8.14 -16.16 7.01
C GLY A 139 8.17 -16.60 8.48
N SER A 140 9.35 -16.92 9.02
CA SER A 140 9.55 -17.17 10.45
C SER A 140 9.65 -15.89 11.29
N ILE A 141 9.89 -14.74 10.66
CA ILE A 141 9.98 -13.44 11.34
C ILE A 141 8.58 -12.89 11.57
N THR A 142 8.29 -12.56 12.82
CA THR A 142 6.98 -12.07 13.29
C THR A 142 7.06 -10.75 14.06
N THR A 143 8.26 -10.20 14.29
CA THR A 143 8.47 -8.89 14.92
C THR A 143 9.17 -7.91 13.95
N VAL A 144 8.90 -6.62 14.12
CA VAL A 144 9.58 -5.54 13.38
C VAL A 144 11.07 -5.53 13.72
N THR A 145 11.43 -5.78 14.98
CA THR A 145 12.84 -5.78 15.42
C THR A 145 13.65 -6.84 14.69
N ASP A 146 13.16 -8.08 14.63
CA ASP A 146 13.84 -9.18 13.94
C ASP A 146 13.89 -8.93 12.42
N ALA A 147 12.83 -8.33 11.85
CA ALA A 147 12.82 -7.96 10.44
C ALA A 147 13.87 -6.89 10.12
N LEU A 148 14.03 -5.88 10.99
CA LEU A 148 15.05 -4.85 10.83
C LEU A 148 16.46 -5.44 10.97
N ASP A 149 16.69 -6.29 11.97
CA ASP A 149 17.98 -6.97 12.14
C ASP A 149 18.35 -7.79 10.90
N TRP A 150 17.39 -8.57 10.39
CA TRP A 150 17.60 -9.36 9.18
C TRP A 150 17.89 -8.52 7.92
N LEU A 151 17.24 -7.37 7.77
CA LEU A 151 17.42 -6.48 6.63
C LEU A 151 18.69 -5.64 6.72
N THR A 152 19.24 -5.44 7.91
CA THR A 152 20.33 -4.51 8.15
C THR A 152 21.68 -5.15 7.75
N PRO A 153 22.40 -4.60 6.75
CA PRO A 153 23.69 -5.15 6.37
C PRO A 153 24.75 -5.01 7.49
N ALA A 154 25.69 -5.94 7.56
CA ALA A 154 26.78 -5.90 8.55
C ALA A 154 27.56 -4.56 8.62
N PRO A 155 27.87 -3.88 7.48
CA PRO A 155 28.46 -2.54 7.53
C PRO A 155 27.61 -1.51 8.30
N VAL A 156 26.27 -1.58 8.17
CA VAL A 156 25.34 -0.69 8.86
C VAL A 156 25.33 -0.98 10.36
N HIS A 157 25.29 -2.25 10.78
CA HIS A 157 25.42 -2.61 12.19
C HIS A 157 26.69 -2.05 12.81
N ARG A 158 27.83 -2.20 12.12
CA ARG A 158 29.12 -1.65 12.58
C ARG A 158 29.11 -0.13 12.69
N ALA A 159 28.41 0.56 11.80
CA ALA A 159 28.30 2.00 11.85
C ALA A 159 27.43 2.48 13.01
N LEU A 160 26.26 1.85 13.20
CA LEU A 160 25.37 2.11 14.32
C LEU A 160 26.06 1.87 15.67
N ALA A 161 26.79 0.76 15.81
CA ALA A 161 27.55 0.44 17.01
C ALA A 161 28.65 1.49 17.33
N LYS A 162 29.17 2.18 16.31
CA LYS A 162 30.15 3.27 16.45
C LYS A 162 29.50 4.64 16.68
N GLY A 163 28.17 4.72 16.75
CA GLY A 163 27.43 5.97 16.88
C GLY A 163 27.47 6.85 15.62
N LEU A 164 27.78 6.28 14.45
CA LEU A 164 27.78 7.00 13.19
C LEU A 164 26.35 7.24 12.70
N ARG A 165 26.13 8.35 11.99
CA ARG A 165 24.83 8.63 11.38
C ARG A 165 24.55 7.65 10.25
N VAL A 166 23.35 7.07 10.27
CA VAL A 166 22.83 6.22 9.19
C VAL A 166 21.46 6.76 8.77
N ARG A 167 21.23 6.83 7.45
CA ARG A 167 19.94 7.16 6.85
C ARG A 167 19.58 6.13 5.79
N ARG A 168 18.30 5.95 5.50
CA ARG A 168 17.81 4.99 4.49
C ARG A 168 16.84 5.64 3.50
N GLN A 169 16.97 5.27 2.24
CA GLN A 169 16.02 5.62 1.18
C GLN A 169 15.82 4.42 0.26
N GLY A 170 14.62 3.85 0.27
CA GLY A 170 14.34 2.61 -0.46
C GLY A 170 15.19 1.45 0.05
N ASP A 171 15.87 0.73 -0.85
CA ASP A 171 16.79 -0.36 -0.59
C ASP A 171 18.24 0.09 -0.36
N VAL A 172 18.49 1.39 -0.13
CA VAL A 172 19.85 1.93 0.07
C VAL A 172 20.00 2.55 1.46
N PHE A 173 21.08 2.17 2.14
CA PHE A 173 21.57 2.82 3.35
C PHE A 173 22.71 3.79 3.01
N ALA A 174 22.66 4.98 3.59
CA ALA A 174 23.74 5.96 3.58
C ALA A 174 24.37 6.03 4.98
N ILE A 175 25.64 5.65 5.06
CA ILE A 175 26.42 5.58 6.28
C ILE A 175 27.39 6.75 6.31
N GLU A 176 27.45 7.47 7.42
CA GLU A 176 28.48 8.49 7.65
C GLU A 176 29.89 7.89 7.58
N THR A 177 30.79 8.58 6.88
CA THR A 177 32.17 8.13 6.67
C THR A 177 33.15 9.30 6.64
N THR A 178 34.42 9.01 6.34
CA THR A 178 35.47 10.02 6.17
C THR A 178 35.42 10.65 4.78
N ARG A 179 35.98 11.86 4.60
CA ARG A 179 36.06 12.52 3.28
C ARG A 179 36.75 11.68 2.21
N THR A 180 37.73 10.87 2.60
CA THR A 180 38.46 9.97 1.70
C THR A 180 37.62 8.81 1.15
N ARG A 181 36.48 8.50 1.79
CA ARG A 181 35.54 7.44 1.39
C ARG A 181 34.18 8.00 0.99
N ASP A 182 34.08 9.31 0.78
CA ASP A 182 32.84 9.96 0.37
C ASP A 182 32.44 9.49 -1.03
N GLY A 183 31.20 9.02 -1.17
CA GLY A 183 30.71 8.42 -2.40
C GLY A 183 31.22 7.00 -2.66
N HIS A 184 31.74 6.29 -1.67
CA HIS A 184 32.04 4.87 -1.86
C HIS A 184 30.74 4.05 -1.98
N GLY A 185 30.72 3.03 -2.86
CA GLY A 185 29.54 2.20 -3.09
C GLY A 185 28.51 2.83 -4.04
N LEU A 186 28.91 3.83 -4.82
CA LEU A 186 28.07 4.44 -5.86
C LEU A 186 27.84 3.48 -7.03
N GLU A 187 28.86 2.68 -7.32
CA GLU A 187 28.85 1.60 -8.31
C GLU A 187 27.83 0.50 -8.00
N ASP A 188 27.47 0.34 -6.72
CA ASP A 188 26.51 -0.66 -6.24
C ASP A 188 25.10 -0.09 -6.07
N LEU A 189 24.89 1.20 -6.38
CA LEU A 189 23.57 1.79 -6.30
C LEU A 189 22.64 1.19 -7.37
N PRO A 190 21.38 0.92 -7.03
CA PRO A 190 20.36 0.61 -8.04
C PRO A 190 20.24 1.74 -9.07
N GLU A 191 19.83 1.41 -10.28
CA GLU A 191 19.58 2.41 -11.34
C GLU A 191 18.49 3.43 -10.94
N SER A 192 17.58 3.04 -10.05
CA SER A 192 16.57 3.92 -9.46
C SER A 192 17.17 4.96 -8.49
N HIS A 193 18.44 4.87 -8.09
CA HIS A 193 19.09 5.79 -7.17
C HIS A 193 20.18 6.61 -7.84
N VAL A 194 20.09 7.93 -7.69
CA VAL A 194 21.08 8.88 -8.21
C VAL A 194 21.61 9.72 -7.07
N TRP A 195 22.90 9.55 -6.78
CA TRP A 195 23.63 10.44 -5.87
C TRP A 195 24.06 11.72 -6.60
N ARG A 196 23.76 12.87 -5.99
CA ARG A 196 24.14 14.19 -6.48
C ARG A 196 25.16 14.83 -5.53
N PRO A 197 26.47 14.66 -5.77
CA PRO A 197 27.50 15.11 -4.84
C PRO A 197 27.50 16.63 -4.62
N ALA A 198 27.23 17.42 -5.68
CA ALA A 198 27.20 18.88 -5.61
C ALA A 198 26.13 19.42 -4.65
N THR A 199 24.97 18.75 -4.60
CA THR A 199 23.82 19.18 -3.78
C THR A 199 23.63 18.33 -2.52
N ARG A 200 24.47 17.30 -2.32
CA ARG A 200 24.38 16.33 -1.21
C ARG A 200 23.01 15.64 -1.10
N TYR A 201 22.40 15.30 -2.24
CA TYR A 201 21.10 14.63 -2.26
C TYR A 201 21.20 13.24 -2.90
N LEU A 202 20.67 12.23 -2.22
CA LEU A 202 20.30 10.96 -2.83
C LEU A 202 18.88 11.09 -3.36
N VAL A 203 18.70 10.82 -4.64
CA VAL A 203 17.41 10.88 -5.33
C VAL A 203 16.99 9.48 -5.69
N HIS A 204 15.81 9.08 -5.25
CA HIS A 204 15.20 7.81 -5.60
C HIS A 204 14.07 8.03 -6.61
N ARG A 205 14.15 7.32 -7.75
CA ARG A 205 13.19 7.31 -8.86
C ARG A 205 12.78 5.85 -9.10
N PRO A 206 11.79 5.34 -8.36
CA PRO A 206 11.24 4.02 -8.63
C PRO A 206 10.73 3.93 -10.08
N GLU A 207 10.68 2.70 -10.60
CA GLU A 207 10.27 2.41 -11.99
C GLU A 207 8.87 2.94 -12.35
N ASP A 208 8.01 3.17 -11.34
CA ASP A 208 6.66 3.69 -11.53
C ASP A 208 6.58 5.23 -11.57
N ASP A 209 7.72 5.90 -11.78
CA ASP A 209 7.89 7.35 -11.88
C ASP A 209 7.43 8.14 -10.64
N ARG A 210 7.16 7.47 -9.51
CA ARG A 210 6.81 8.18 -8.28
C ARG A 210 7.97 9.02 -7.79
N ARG A 211 7.66 10.24 -7.38
CA ARG A 211 8.68 11.15 -6.83
C ARG A 211 8.82 10.90 -5.34
N HIS A 212 9.91 10.25 -4.95
CA HIS A 212 10.36 10.28 -3.57
C HIS A 212 11.07 11.61 -3.31
N ARG A 213 10.87 12.15 -2.10
CA ARG A 213 11.60 13.32 -1.62
C ARG A 213 13.08 12.95 -1.55
N PRO A 214 13.98 13.79 -2.10
CA PRO A 214 15.41 13.56 -2.00
C PRO A 214 15.88 13.49 -0.55
N LEU A 215 16.79 12.57 -0.26
CA LEU A 215 17.41 12.42 1.06
C LEU A 215 18.65 13.31 1.14
N CYS A 216 18.65 14.29 2.05
CA CYS A 216 19.77 15.20 2.27
C CYS A 216 20.85 14.54 3.15
N LEU A 217 22.08 14.51 2.67
CA LEU A 217 23.24 13.88 3.32
C LEU A 217 24.41 14.88 3.39
N PRO A 218 24.32 15.92 4.25
CA PRO A 218 25.31 17.02 4.31
C PRO A 218 26.67 16.64 4.91
N TRP A 219 26.91 15.35 5.17
CA TRP A 219 28.17 14.80 5.67
C TRP A 219 28.70 13.76 4.68
N PRO A 220 30.02 13.44 4.69
CA PRO A 220 30.57 12.40 3.81
C PRO A 220 29.88 11.05 4.01
N VAL A 221 29.50 10.38 2.92
CA VAL A 221 28.71 9.14 2.98
C VAL A 221 29.30 8.00 2.19
N GLN A 222 29.12 6.78 2.71
CA GLN A 222 29.25 5.53 1.99
C GLN A 222 27.86 4.93 1.79
N PHE A 223 27.59 4.43 0.59
CA PHE A 223 26.34 3.76 0.27
C PHE A 223 26.48 2.25 0.45
N VAL A 224 25.44 1.63 0.98
CA VAL A 224 25.35 0.18 1.16
C VAL A 224 23.96 -0.26 0.75
N ARG A 225 23.90 -1.20 -0.20
CA ARG A 225 22.64 -1.77 -0.65
C ARG A 225 22.09 -2.77 0.36
N GLN A 226 20.80 -2.69 0.59
CA GLN A 226 20.01 -3.67 1.34
C GLN A 226 19.77 -4.90 0.45
N THR A 227 19.92 -6.09 1.01
CA THR A 227 19.48 -7.33 0.35
C THR A 227 18.24 -7.85 1.04
N ALA A 228 17.30 -8.38 0.28
CA ALA A 228 16.08 -8.97 0.82
C ALA A 228 15.69 -10.21 0.01
N TYR A 229 14.56 -10.84 0.37
CA TYR A 229 13.99 -11.86 -0.48
C TYR A 229 13.26 -11.20 -1.64
N GLU A 230 13.35 -11.82 -2.81
CA GLU A 230 12.52 -11.44 -3.95
C GLU A 230 11.04 -11.44 -3.54
N MET A 231 10.32 -10.49 -4.09
CA MET A 231 8.88 -10.41 -3.95
C MET A 231 8.26 -11.65 -4.61
N GLY A 232 7.51 -12.44 -3.84
CA GLY A 232 6.96 -13.71 -4.31
C GLY A 232 7.14 -14.83 -3.31
N ARG A 233 7.42 -16.05 -3.78
CA ARG A 233 7.54 -17.26 -2.94
C ARG A 233 8.91 -17.92 -3.01
N THR A 234 9.86 -17.36 -3.76
CA THR A 234 11.24 -17.86 -3.82
C THR A 234 11.97 -17.54 -2.52
N ASN A 235 12.88 -18.40 -2.07
CA ASN A 235 13.80 -18.04 -0.96
C ASN A 235 15.08 -17.39 -1.51
N THR A 236 15.06 -17.01 -2.79
CA THR A 236 16.15 -16.35 -3.47
C THR A 236 16.29 -14.95 -2.87
N ARG A 237 17.52 -14.60 -2.51
CA ARG A 237 17.85 -13.22 -2.18
C ARG A 237 17.89 -12.43 -3.48
N GLY A 238 17.17 -11.33 -3.51
CA GLY A 238 17.13 -10.41 -4.62
C GLY A 238 17.23 -8.97 -4.15
N ASN A 239 17.09 -8.08 -5.12
CA ASN A 239 16.99 -6.66 -4.88
C ASN A 239 15.64 -6.33 -4.24
N ALA A 240 15.64 -5.42 -3.27
CA ALA A 240 14.45 -5.13 -2.46
C ALA A 240 13.50 -4.11 -3.13
N ASP A 241 13.96 -3.43 -4.18
CA ASP A 241 13.21 -2.49 -5.01
C ASP A 241 13.06 -2.98 -6.45
#